data_AF-A0A7V8X7Q6-F1
#
_entry.id   AF-A0A7V8X7Q6-F1
#
_cell.length_a   1.000
_cell.length_b   1.000
_cell.length_c   1.000
_cell.angle_alpha   90.00
_cell.angle_beta   90.00
_cell.angle_gamma   90.00
#
_symmetry.space_group_name_H-M   'P 1'
#
loop_
_entity.id
_entity.type
_entity.pdbx_description
1 polymer ?
#
loop_
_entity_poly.entity_id
_entity_poly.type
_entity_poly.pdbx_seq_one_letter_code
_entity_poly.pdbx_strand_id
1 'polypeptide(L)'
;MTDHQQPPGQSESFTWHPEHAGKSVDEVRRELAYQIEGDQAQHRLAMDGAEEAEHDALASVMSLERRWGQYSFDWADQDAGGLAARIVAFEQEREQRQEMIPWSEYRASVEAPDEHLSEIRTSSELSTKMKGVSLLAVALLIVLILVVVALL
;
A
#
# COMPACT_ATOMS: atom_id res chain seq x y z
N MET A 1 16.12 -4.74 29.05
CA MET A 1 15.34 -3.54 28.71
C MET A 1 15.77 -3.17 27.32
N THR A 2 14.98 -3.56 26.33
CA THR A 2 15.31 -3.36 24.92
C THR A 2 14.55 -2.11 24.50
N ASP A 3 15.26 -1.01 24.27
CA ASP A 3 14.71 0.20 23.67
C ASP A 3 14.18 -0.16 22.28
N HIS A 4 12.86 -0.23 22.14
CA HIS A 4 12.20 -0.21 20.85
C HIS A 4 12.31 1.21 20.33
N GLN A 5 13.38 1.46 19.58
CA GLN A 5 13.65 2.75 18.95
C GLN A 5 12.56 3.02 17.90
N GLN A 6 11.52 3.73 18.32
CA GLN A 6 10.47 4.24 17.45
C GLN A 6 11.13 5.15 16.41
N PRO A 7 10.89 4.94 15.11
CA PRO A 7 11.44 5.81 14.09
C PRO A 7 11.01 7.26 14.35
N PRO A 8 11.91 8.25 14.24
CA PRO A 8 11.60 9.65 14.53
C PRO A 8 10.54 10.15 13.54
N GLY A 9 9.38 10.57 14.04
CA GLY A 9 8.31 11.20 13.23
C GLY A 9 6.89 10.69 13.48
N GLN A 10 6.69 9.59 14.20
CA GLN A 10 5.35 9.05 14.45
C GLN A 10 4.77 9.57 15.77
N SER A 11 3.73 10.39 15.69
CA SER A 11 2.94 10.83 16.85
C SER A 11 2.29 9.64 17.55
N GLU A 12 2.29 9.64 18.89
CA GLU A 12 1.64 8.59 19.70
C GLU A 12 0.10 8.67 19.68
N SER A 13 -0.43 9.78 19.20
CA SER A 13 -1.86 10.07 19.11
C SER A 13 -2.19 10.89 17.87
N PHE A 14 -3.43 10.80 17.42
CA PHE A 14 -3.96 11.61 16.34
C PHE A 14 -4.44 12.96 16.88
N THR A 15 -4.04 14.05 16.24
CA THR A 15 -4.40 15.42 16.62
C THR A 15 -5.15 16.14 15.51
N TRP A 16 -4.83 15.84 14.26
CA TRP A 16 -5.44 16.45 13.08
C TRP A 16 -6.51 15.56 12.44
N HIS A 17 -6.33 14.23 12.47
CA HIS A 17 -7.18 13.28 11.75
C HIS A 17 -8.67 13.41 12.10
N PRO A 18 -9.58 13.65 11.13
CA PRO A 18 -10.98 13.99 11.41
C PRO A 18 -11.74 12.88 12.16
N GLU A 19 -11.40 11.62 11.92
CA GLU A 19 -12.08 10.47 12.53
C GLU A 19 -11.37 9.92 13.79
N HIS A 20 -10.11 10.32 14.01
CA HIS A 20 -9.26 9.72 15.05
C HIS A 20 -8.72 10.73 16.05
N ALA A 21 -8.96 12.03 15.85
CA ALA A 21 -8.49 13.08 16.74
C ALA A 21 -8.81 12.79 18.22
N GLY A 22 -7.79 12.90 19.05
CA GLY A 22 -7.86 12.60 20.49
C GLY A 22 -7.65 11.13 20.86
N LYS A 23 -7.60 10.21 19.89
CA LYS A 23 -7.29 8.80 20.13
C LYS A 23 -5.79 8.52 20.04
N SER A 24 -5.34 7.55 20.82
CA SER A 24 -3.98 7.03 20.68
C SER A 24 -3.87 6.12 19.46
N VAL A 25 -2.66 6.01 18.89
CA VAL A 25 -2.37 5.10 17.76
C VAL A 25 -2.69 3.65 18.14
N ASP A 26 -2.34 3.25 19.35
CA ASP A 26 -2.62 1.91 19.86
C ASP A 26 -4.12 1.63 20.03
N GLU A 27 -4.90 2.63 20.43
CA GLU A 27 -6.36 2.53 20.51
C GLU A 27 -6.97 2.32 19.14
N VAL A 28 -6.61 3.15 18.15
CA VAL A 28 -7.11 3.01 16.78
C VAL A 28 -6.71 1.66 16.19
N ARG A 29 -5.47 1.20 16.43
CA ARG A 29 -5.02 -0.13 16.00
C ARG A 29 -5.87 -1.25 16.58
N ARG A 30 -6.16 -1.21 17.89
CA ARG A 30 -7.00 -2.23 18.56
C ARG A 30 -8.44 -2.19 18.04
N GLU A 31 -9.00 -1.01 17.88
CA GLU A 31 -10.36 -0.84 17.34
C GLU A 31 -10.47 -1.39 15.92
N LEU A 32 -9.49 -1.10 15.06
CA LEU A 32 -9.45 -1.62 13.69
C LEU A 32 -9.29 -3.14 13.67
N ALA A 33 -8.38 -3.70 14.47
CA ALA A 33 -8.21 -5.15 14.55
C ALA A 33 -9.51 -5.84 14.94
N TYR A 34 -10.19 -5.35 15.98
CA TYR A 34 -11.48 -5.88 16.42
C TYR A 34 -12.56 -5.81 15.33
N GLN A 35 -12.63 -4.69 14.60
CA GLN A 35 -13.57 -4.54 13.49
C GLN A 35 -13.27 -5.50 12.34
N ILE A 36 -12.01 -5.64 11.97
CA ILE A 36 -11.56 -6.54 10.91
C ILE A 36 -11.87 -7.99 11.29
N GLU A 37 -11.59 -8.42 12.52
CA GLU A 37 -11.92 -9.77 12.99
C GLU A 37 -13.43 -10.06 12.91
N GLY A 38 -14.26 -9.10 13.34
CA GLY A 38 -15.71 -9.20 13.26
C GLY A 38 -16.20 -9.32 11.81
N ASP A 39 -15.68 -8.47 10.94
CA ASP A 39 -16.04 -8.45 9.52
C ASP A 39 -15.52 -9.71 8.79
N GLN A 40 -14.35 -10.25 9.15
CA GLN A 40 -13.83 -11.52 8.65
C GLN A 40 -14.71 -12.70 9.07
N ALA A 41 -15.22 -12.70 10.31
CA ALA A 41 -16.17 -13.71 10.77
C ALA A 41 -17.51 -13.61 10.02
N GLN A 42 -18.02 -12.40 9.81
CA GLN A 42 -19.24 -12.15 9.04
C GLN A 42 -19.07 -12.56 7.57
N HIS A 43 -17.93 -12.27 6.95
CA HIS A 43 -17.63 -12.68 5.59
C HIS A 43 -17.65 -14.20 5.44
N ARG A 44 -16.99 -14.95 6.34
CA ARG A 44 -17.05 -16.42 6.34
C ARG A 44 -18.46 -16.95 6.52
N LEU A 45 -19.21 -16.41 7.47
CA LEU A 45 -20.60 -16.82 7.69
C LEU A 45 -21.48 -16.56 6.46
N ALA A 46 -21.29 -15.44 5.77
CA ALA A 46 -22.03 -15.11 4.57
C ALA A 46 -21.67 -16.03 3.39
N MET A 47 -20.39 -16.41 3.27
CA MET A 47 -19.95 -17.39 2.28
C MET A 47 -20.49 -18.80 2.56
N ASP A 48 -20.57 -19.20 3.84
CA ASP A 48 -21.08 -20.51 4.26
C ASP A 48 -22.62 -20.58 4.22
N GLY A 49 -23.31 -19.49 4.54
CA GLY A 49 -24.77 -19.40 4.70
C GLY A 49 -25.56 -19.03 3.43
N ALA A 50 -24.89 -18.96 2.28
CA ALA A 50 -25.49 -18.56 1.01
C ALA A 50 -26.65 -19.48 0.55
N GLU A 51 -26.83 -20.65 1.16
CA GLU A 51 -27.88 -21.61 0.81
C GLU A 51 -29.30 -21.20 1.27
N GLU A 52 -29.44 -20.41 2.36
CA GLU A 52 -30.76 -20.06 2.93
C GLU A 52 -31.22 -18.62 2.61
N ALA A 53 -30.29 -17.69 2.40
CA ALA A 53 -30.58 -16.26 2.15
C ALA A 53 -29.53 -15.61 1.22
N GLU A 54 -29.37 -16.15 0.02
CA GLU A 54 -28.32 -15.79 -0.95
C GLU A 54 -28.21 -14.27 -1.23
N HIS A 55 -29.34 -13.57 -1.40
CA HIS A 55 -29.31 -12.14 -1.75
C HIS A 55 -28.71 -11.26 -0.64
N ASP A 56 -29.10 -11.50 0.61
CA ASP A 56 -28.62 -10.73 1.76
C ASP A 56 -27.16 -11.06 2.07
N ALA A 57 -26.77 -12.34 1.90
CA ALA A 57 -25.39 -12.79 2.02
C ALA A 57 -24.48 -12.10 0.98
N LEU A 58 -24.90 -12.06 -0.29
CA LEU A 58 -24.15 -11.39 -1.36
C LEU A 58 -24.02 -9.88 -1.12
N ALA A 59 -25.09 -9.22 -0.68
CA ALA A 59 -25.04 -7.79 -0.37
C ALA A 59 -24.07 -7.49 0.78
N SER A 60 -24.09 -8.33 1.82
CA SER A 60 -23.15 -8.26 2.94
C SER A 60 -21.70 -8.43 2.47
N VAL A 61 -21.39 -9.49 1.72
CA VAL A 61 -20.03 -9.74 1.18
C VAL A 61 -19.54 -8.55 0.35
N MET A 62 -20.35 -8.04 -0.58
CA MET A 62 -19.98 -6.89 -1.43
C MET A 62 -19.72 -5.61 -0.62
N SER A 63 -20.42 -5.42 0.49
CA SER A 63 -20.17 -4.27 1.38
C SER A 63 -18.82 -4.39 2.10
N LEU A 64 -18.45 -5.60 2.54
CA LEU A 64 -17.18 -5.88 3.20
C LEU A 64 -16.01 -5.79 2.21
N GLU A 65 -16.17 -6.37 1.02
CA GLU A 65 -15.20 -6.27 -0.07
C GLU A 65 -14.92 -4.81 -0.46
N ARG A 66 -15.95 -3.97 -0.54
CA ARG A 66 -15.76 -2.55 -0.81
C ARG A 66 -15.01 -1.84 0.32
N ARG A 67 -15.27 -2.22 1.58
CA ARG A 67 -14.68 -1.58 2.76
C ARG A 67 -13.20 -1.89 2.88
N TRP A 68 -12.84 -3.17 2.80
CA TRP A 68 -11.49 -3.65 3.11
C TRP A 68 -10.65 -3.94 1.87
N GLY A 69 -11.28 -4.25 0.73
CA GLY A 69 -10.62 -4.56 -0.54
C GLY A 69 -9.72 -3.46 -1.09
N GLN A 70 -9.99 -2.20 -0.71
CA GLN A 70 -9.10 -1.08 -1.04
C GLN A 70 -7.72 -1.20 -0.38
N TYR A 71 -7.66 -1.76 0.82
CA TYR A 71 -6.43 -1.93 1.60
C TYR A 71 -5.70 -3.21 1.20
N SER A 72 -6.45 -4.28 0.94
CA SER A 72 -5.93 -5.58 0.54
C SER A 72 -7.02 -6.43 -0.11
N PHE A 73 -6.71 -7.07 -1.23
CA PHE A 73 -7.65 -7.95 -1.94
C PHE A 73 -7.95 -9.23 -1.16
N ASP A 74 -6.96 -9.74 -0.43
CA ASP A 74 -6.98 -10.94 0.40
C ASP A 74 -7.30 -10.65 1.87
N TRP A 75 -7.94 -9.51 2.18
CA TRP A 75 -8.17 -9.03 3.56
C TRP A 75 -8.86 -10.07 4.45
N ALA A 76 -9.76 -10.88 3.88
CA ALA A 76 -10.57 -11.85 4.61
C ALA A 76 -9.72 -12.98 5.24
N ASP A 77 -8.58 -13.30 4.63
CA ASP A 77 -7.71 -14.41 5.03
C ASP A 77 -6.45 -13.96 5.79
N GLN A 78 -6.24 -12.65 5.92
CA GLN A 78 -5.07 -12.11 6.61
C GLN A 78 -5.22 -12.07 8.13
N ASP A 79 -4.09 -12.00 8.82
CA ASP A 79 -4.06 -11.63 10.23
C ASP A 79 -4.63 -10.22 10.42
N ALA A 80 -5.69 -10.10 11.23
CA ALA A 80 -6.38 -8.84 11.47
C ALA A 80 -5.48 -7.79 12.13
N GLY A 81 -4.60 -8.22 13.05
CA GLY A 81 -3.64 -7.34 13.70
C GLY A 81 -2.63 -6.74 12.70
N GLY A 82 -2.12 -7.56 11.80
CA GLY A 82 -1.22 -7.15 10.72
C GLY A 82 -1.88 -6.20 9.72
N LEU A 83 -3.12 -6.47 9.31
CA LEU A 83 -3.87 -5.55 8.44
C LEU A 83 -4.15 -4.22 9.15
N ALA A 84 -4.61 -4.26 10.41
CA ALA A 84 -4.85 -3.07 11.21
C ALA A 84 -3.58 -2.22 11.37
N ALA A 85 -2.42 -2.84 11.63
CA ALA A 85 -1.16 -2.13 11.75
C ALA A 85 -0.78 -1.37 10.47
N ARG A 86 -1.00 -1.97 9.29
CA ARG A 86 -0.75 -1.31 8.00
C ARG A 86 -1.71 -0.15 7.74
N ILE A 87 -2.99 -0.32 8.05
CA ILE A 87 -3.98 0.76 7.92
C ILE A 87 -3.61 1.91 8.86
N VAL A 88 -3.24 1.63 10.11
CA VAL A 88 -2.81 2.68 11.05
C VAL A 88 -1.55 3.40 10.59
N ALA A 89 -0.58 2.70 10.00
CA ALA A 89 0.61 3.35 9.44
C ALA A 89 0.26 4.35 8.33
N PHE A 90 -0.74 4.04 7.50
CA PHE A 90 -1.28 4.96 6.51
C PHE A 90 -2.03 6.14 7.13
N GLU A 91 -2.88 5.90 8.14
CA GLU A 91 -3.57 7.01 8.81
C GLU A 91 -2.56 7.92 9.55
N GLN A 92 -1.45 7.37 10.05
CA GLN A 92 -0.33 8.16 10.58
C GLN A 92 0.39 8.98 9.51
N GLU A 93 0.46 8.50 8.26
CA GLU A 93 1.00 9.29 7.14
C GLU A 93 0.08 10.48 6.84
N ARG A 94 -1.24 10.26 6.83
CA ARG A 94 -2.23 11.34 6.68
C ARG A 94 -2.15 12.36 7.80
N GLU A 95 -1.98 11.90 9.04
CA GLU A 95 -1.75 12.76 10.21
C GLU A 95 -0.49 13.61 10.05
N GLN A 96 0.62 13.01 9.61
CA GLN A 96 1.90 13.71 9.41
C GLN A 96 1.82 14.75 8.29
N ARG A 97 1.15 14.40 7.18
CA ARG A 97 0.95 15.33 6.05
C ARG A 97 -0.15 16.34 6.30
N GLN A 98 -1.01 16.09 7.28
CA GLN A 98 -2.27 16.82 7.49
C GLN A 98 -3.10 16.87 6.21
N GLU A 99 -3.18 15.74 5.52
CA GLU A 99 -3.88 15.60 4.25
C GLU A 99 -4.56 14.22 4.14
N MET A 100 -5.80 14.19 3.63
CA MET A 100 -6.56 12.94 3.43
C MET A 100 -6.19 12.26 2.11
N ILE A 101 -4.90 11.95 1.92
CA ILE A 101 -4.42 11.25 0.71
C ILE A 101 -5.12 9.90 0.53
N PRO A 102 -5.43 9.44 -0.68
CA PRO A 102 -6.02 8.12 -0.91
C PRO A 102 -5.00 6.98 -0.70
N TRP A 103 -5.48 5.79 -0.33
CA TRP A 103 -4.60 4.62 -0.09
C TRP A 103 -3.75 4.25 -1.31
N SER A 104 -4.28 4.41 -2.52
CA SER A 104 -3.55 4.14 -3.77
C SER A 104 -2.30 5.00 -3.92
N GLU A 105 -2.35 6.26 -3.48
CA GLU A 105 -1.22 7.18 -3.54
C GLU A 105 -0.16 6.79 -2.50
N TYR A 106 -0.60 6.49 -1.27
CA TYR A 106 0.29 5.98 -0.22
C TYR A 106 1.05 4.73 -0.69
N ARG A 107 0.35 3.72 -1.24
CA ARG A 107 1.01 2.50 -1.74
C ARG A 107 1.99 2.78 -2.87
N ALA A 108 1.63 3.63 -3.83
CA ALA A 108 2.54 4.00 -4.91
C ALA A 108 3.84 4.66 -4.38
N SER A 109 3.75 5.41 -3.28
CA SER A 109 4.92 6.03 -2.65
C SER A 109 5.81 5.04 -1.87
N VAL A 110 5.23 3.95 -1.32
CA VAL A 110 5.97 2.91 -0.60
C VAL A 110 6.60 1.87 -1.54
N GLU A 111 5.97 1.60 -2.68
CA GLU A 111 6.43 0.61 -3.66
C GLU A 111 7.48 1.16 -4.65
N ALA A 112 7.63 2.48 -4.77
CA ALA A 112 8.68 3.09 -5.59
C ALA A 112 10.07 2.75 -5.00
N PRO A 113 10.89 1.91 -5.66
CA PRO A 113 12.23 1.65 -5.19
C PRO A 113 13.03 2.96 -5.27
N ASP A 114 13.77 3.29 -4.21
CA ASP A 114 14.72 4.39 -4.20
C ASP A 114 15.78 4.21 -5.31
N GLU A 115 15.53 4.70 -6.53
CA GLU A 115 16.55 4.85 -7.58
C GLU A 115 17.54 6.00 -7.28
N HIS A 116 17.71 6.40 -6.01
CA HIS A 116 18.44 7.63 -5.66
C HIS A 116 19.50 7.51 -4.56
N LEU A 117 19.98 6.30 -4.22
CA LEU A 117 21.06 6.11 -3.25
C LEU A 117 22.16 5.15 -3.72
N SER A 118 22.74 5.41 -4.90
CA SER A 118 24.00 4.77 -5.33
C SER A 118 24.99 5.73 -6.02
N GLU A 119 24.90 7.04 -5.77
CA GLU A 119 25.85 8.00 -6.33
C GLU A 119 26.35 9.02 -5.29
N ILE A 120 26.78 8.54 -4.11
CA ILE A 120 27.64 9.31 -3.20
C ILE A 120 28.87 8.48 -2.86
N ARG A 121 29.74 8.26 -3.86
CA ARG A 121 31.21 8.12 -3.70
C ARG A 121 31.85 7.89 -5.07
N THR A 122 32.07 8.98 -5.79
CA THR A 122 33.39 9.35 -6.33
C THR A 122 33.26 10.69 -7.03
N SER A 123 33.75 11.73 -6.37
CA SER A 123 34.23 12.91 -7.08
C SER A 123 35.35 12.46 -8.01
N SER A 124 35.10 12.49 -9.32
CA SER A 124 36.11 12.99 -10.24
C SER A 124 35.43 13.51 -11.49
N GLU A 125 35.78 14.74 -11.82
CA GLU A 125 35.41 15.49 -13.00
C GLU A 125 35.40 14.64 -14.27
N LEU A 126 34.40 14.82 -15.13
CA LEU A 126 34.58 15.27 -16.51
C LEU A 126 33.26 15.32 -17.29
N SER A 127 33.06 16.47 -17.94
CA SER A 127 32.50 16.59 -19.28
C SER A 127 30.99 16.44 -19.48
N THR A 128 30.35 17.60 -19.40
CA THR A 128 29.27 18.11 -20.26
C THR A 128 28.96 17.31 -21.53
N LYS A 129 27.64 17.17 -21.82
CA LYS A 129 26.99 16.74 -23.08
C LYS A 129 27.08 15.24 -23.44
N MET A 130 25.95 14.52 -23.26
CA MET A 130 25.32 13.69 -24.32
C MET A 130 24.06 12.99 -23.78
N LYS A 131 22.97 13.75 -23.58
CA LYS A 131 21.61 13.17 -23.62
C LYS A 131 21.18 13.15 -25.09
N GLY A 132 21.36 12.03 -25.79
CA GLY A 132 20.97 11.98 -27.20
C GLY A 132 21.24 10.70 -27.99
N VAL A 133 21.58 9.56 -27.38
CA VAL A 133 21.88 8.32 -28.14
C VAL A 133 20.98 7.14 -27.76
N SER A 134 20.23 7.20 -26.66
CA SER A 134 19.52 6.02 -26.14
C SER A 134 18.33 5.54 -27.00
N LEU A 135 17.64 6.43 -27.72
CA LEU A 135 16.49 6.02 -28.56
C LEU A 135 16.93 5.33 -29.86
N LEU A 136 18.07 5.70 -30.41
CA LEU A 136 18.55 5.17 -31.69
C LEU A 136 19.05 3.73 -31.54
N ALA A 137 19.68 3.39 -30.40
CA ALA A 137 20.11 2.04 -30.08
C ALA A 137 18.93 1.07 -29.88
N VAL A 138 17.87 1.51 -29.19
CA VAL A 138 16.65 0.71 -29.00
C VAL A 138 15.91 0.48 -30.32
N ALA A 139 15.79 1.52 -31.16
CA ALA A 139 15.19 1.38 -32.48
C ALA A 139 15.99 0.41 -33.38
N LEU A 140 17.32 0.48 -33.37
CA LEU A 140 18.18 -0.43 -34.12
C LEU A 140 18.05 -1.88 -33.64
N LEU A 141 17.95 -2.09 -32.33
CA LEU A 141 17.74 -3.41 -31.74
C LEU A 141 16.40 -4.02 -32.19
N ILE A 142 15.32 -3.22 -32.18
CA ILE A 142 14.00 -3.65 -32.64
C ILE A 142 14.03 -4.04 -34.13
N VAL A 143 14.65 -3.21 -34.98
CA VAL A 143 14.77 -3.51 -36.41
C VAL A 143 15.57 -4.81 -36.65
N LEU A 144 16.66 -5.01 -35.91
CA LEU A 144 17.48 -6.21 -36.03
C LEU A 144 16.70 -7.48 -35.66
N ILE A 145 15.91 -7.44 -34.58
CA ILE A 145 15.05 -8.56 -34.16
C ILE A 145 14.01 -8.87 -35.25
N LEU A 146 13.36 -7.86 -35.82
CA LEU A 146 12.35 -8.06 -36.87
C LEU A 146 12.93 -8.72 -38.13
N VAL A 147 14.14 -8.33 -38.54
CA VAL A 147 14.83 -8.93 -39.70
C VAL A 147 15.16 -10.39 -39.45
N VAL A 148 15.65 -10.75 -38.25
CA VAL A 148 15.99 -12.13 -37.90
C VAL A 148 14.75 -13.02 -37.90
N VAL A 149 13.62 -12.53 -37.37
CA VAL A 149 12.35 -13.28 -37.35
C VAL A 149 11.79 -13.48 -38.75
N ALA A 150 11.94 -12.52 -39.66
CA ALA A 150 11.43 -12.63 -41.03
C ALA A 150 12.26 -13.58 -41.93
N LEU A 151 13.48 -13.92 -41.53
CA LEU A 151 14.39 -14.81 -42.26
C LEU A 151 14.35 -16.27 -41.75
N LEU A 152 13.62 -16.53 -40.67
CA LEU A 152 13.40 -17.84 -40.05
C LEU A 152 12.07 -18.44 -40.53
#